data_AF-A0A1V6GR46-F1
#
_entry.id   AF-A0A1V6GR46-F1
#
_cell.length_a   1.000
_cell.length_b   1.000
_cell.length_c   1.000
_cell.angle_alpha   90.00
_cell.angle_beta   90.00
_cell.angle_gamma   90.00
#
_symmetry.space_group_name_H-M   'P 1'
#
loop_
_entity.id
_entity.type
_entity.pdbx_description
1 polymer ?
#
loop_
_entity_poly.entity_id
_entity_poly.type
_entity_poly.pdbx_seq_one_letter_code
_entity_poly.pdbx_strand_id
1 'polypeptide(L)' 'MIGVRAMQKALLYAMLEPIKLMTDAEKSDDLTSRLAWTETAKVLPFGAVWDKFCADEDVPLDTAWLKEVKTYEANVLAKR' A
#
# COMPACT_ATOMS: atom_id res chain seq x y z
N MET A 1 2.57 -6.69 12.72
CA MET A 1 3.97 -6.64 12.25
C MET A 1 4.11 -5.60 11.15
N ILE A 2 5.14 -4.76 11.22
CA ILE A 2 5.36 -3.68 10.22
C ILE A 2 5.74 -4.27 8.85
N GLY A 3 6.64 -5.26 8.82
CA GLY A 3 7.17 -5.82 7.56
C GLY A 3 6.11 -6.49 6.67
N VAL A 4 5.21 -7.28 7.25
CA VAL A 4 4.14 -7.97 6.50
C VAL A 4 3.19 -6.95 5.86
N ARG A 5 2.82 -5.90 6.59
CA ARG A 5 1.95 -4.82 6.07
C ARG A 5 2.64 -4.02 4.97
N ALA A 6 3.94 -3.78 5.08
CA ALA A 6 4.71 -3.13 4.03
C ALA A 6 4.72 -3.96 2.74
N MET A 7 4.89 -5.29 2.85
CA MET A 7 4.83 -6.19 1.70
C MET A 7 3.43 -6.23 1.06
N GLN A 8 2.37 -6.31 1.87
CA GLN A 8 0.99 -6.27 1.39
C GLN A 8 0.67 -4.95 0.67
N LYS A 9 1.13 -3.81 1.22
CA LYS A 9 0.99 -2.51 0.57
C LYS A 9 1.70 -2.46 -0.77
N ALA A 10 2.93 -2.97 -0.86
CA ALA A 10 3.69 -3.01 -2.10
C ALA A 10 3.01 -3.87 -3.18
N LEU A 11 2.46 -5.03 -2.80
CA LEU A 11 1.70 -5.88 -3.72
C LEU A 11 0.43 -5.20 -4.21
N LEU A 12 -0.34 -4.58 -3.30
CA LEU A 12 -1.55 -3.85 -3.66
C LEU A 12 -1.23 -2.67 -4.60
N TYR A 13 -0.12 -1.96 -4.35
CA TYR A 13 0.33 -0.87 -5.20
C TYR A 13 0.65 -1.38 -6.62
N ALA A 14 1.42 -2.46 -6.74
CA ALA A 14 1.73 -3.08 -8.03
C ALA A 14 0.49 -3.58 -8.78
N MET A 15 -0.55 -4.03 -8.07
CA MET A 15 -1.81 -4.45 -8.69
C MET A 15 -2.67 -3.29 -9.20
N LEU A 16 -2.49 -2.09 -8.64
CA LEU A 16 -3.24 -0.88 -8.99
C LEU A 16 -2.53 -0.02 -10.05
N GLU A 17 -1.26 -0.31 -10.33
CA GLU A 17 -0.52 0.38 -11.39
C GLU A 17 -1.09 0.04 -12.77
N PRO A 18 -1.23 1.03 -13.67
CA PRO A 18 -1.73 0.80 -15.03
C PRO A 18 -0.64 0.21 -15.95
N ILE A 19 -0.12 -0.97 -15.60
CA ILE A 19 1.00 -1.65 -16.30
C ILE A 19 0.68 -1.86 -17.78
N LYS A 20 -0.57 -2.14 -18.13
CA LYS A 20 -1.00 -2.31 -19.53
C LYS A 20 -0.79 -1.04 -20.36
N LEU A 21 -1.21 0.12 -19.84
CA LEU A 21 -1.05 1.40 -20.52
C LEU A 21 0.42 1.76 -20.69
N MET A 22 1.24 1.50 -19.67
CA MET A 22 2.69 1.73 -19.74
C MET A 22 3.36 0.80 -20.76
N THR A 23 2.99 -0.47 -20.78
CA THR A 23 3.55 -1.48 -21.71
C THR A 23 3.16 -1.17 -23.16
N ASP A 24 1.92 -0.74 -23.39
CA ASP A 24 1.46 -0.40 -24.73
C ASP A 24 2.10 0.91 -25.24
N ALA A 25 2.26 1.91 -24.36
CA ALA A 25 3.01 3.13 -24.68
C ALA A 25 4.49 2.84 -24.99
N GLU A 26 5.11 1.91 -24.26
CA GLU A 26 6.48 1.47 -24.53
C GLU A 26 6.61 0.75 -25.87
N LYS A 27 5.63 -0.10 -26.23
CA LYS A 27 5.58 -0.75 -27.56
C LYS A 27 5.34 0.23 -28.70
N SER A 28 4.65 1.34 -28.46
CA SER A 28 4.43 2.38 -29.46
C SER A 28 5.55 3.43 -29.50
N ASP A 29 6.66 3.21 -28.78
CA ASP A 29 7.79 4.13 -28.64
C ASP A 29 7.41 5.52 -28.08
N ASP A 30 6.24 5.60 -27.40
CA ASP A 30 5.74 6.82 -26.75
C ASP A 30 6.27 6.90 -25.32
N LEU A 31 7.54 7.31 -25.22
CA LEU A 31 8.23 7.49 -23.95
C LEU A 31 7.63 8.62 -23.10
N THR A 32 6.96 9.59 -23.73
CA THR A 32 6.32 10.72 -23.05
C THR A 32 5.09 10.24 -22.27
N SER A 33 4.20 9.49 -22.92
CA SER A 33 3.03 8.91 -22.25
C SER A 33 3.44 7.90 -21.18
N ARG A 34 4.47 7.07 -21.44
CA ARG A 34 5.01 6.14 -20.43
C ARG A 34 5.47 6.87 -19.17
N LEU A 35 6.20 7.98 -19.31
CA LEU A 35 6.65 8.81 -18.19
C LEU A 35 5.46 9.46 -17.45
N ALA A 36 4.50 10.01 -18.19
CA ALA A 36 3.30 10.63 -17.61
C ALA A 36 2.49 9.65 -16.76
N TRP A 37 2.27 8.42 -17.26
CA TRP A 37 1.58 7.37 -16.50
C TRP A 37 2.36 6.94 -15.25
N THR A 38 3.69 6.88 -15.33
CA THR A 38 4.55 6.51 -14.20
C THR A 38 4.50 7.55 -13.09
N GLU A 39 4.54 8.84 -13.43
CA GLU A 39 4.41 9.91 -12.42
C GLU A 39 2.99 9.98 -11.85
N THR A 40 1.97 9.82 -12.69
CA THR A 40 0.57 9.83 -12.25
C THR A 40 0.28 8.69 -11.27
N ALA A 41 0.87 7.50 -11.48
CA ALA A 41 0.72 6.35 -10.60
C ALA A 41 1.11 6.65 -9.14
N LYS A 42 2.13 7.50 -8.91
CA LYS A 42 2.58 7.88 -7.56
C LYS A 42 1.59 8.76 -6.81
N VAL A 43 0.72 9.48 -7.52
CA VAL A 43 -0.26 10.42 -6.96
C VAL A 43 -1.64 9.78 -6.82
N LEU A 44 -1.81 8.54 -7.30
CA LEU A 44 -3.08 7.81 -7.15
C LEU A 44 -3.44 7.64 -5.67
N PRO A 45 -4.74 7.67 -5.32
CA PRO A 45 -5.21 7.54 -3.95
C PRO A 45 -5.10 6.09 -3.43
N PHE A 46 -3.88 5.55 -3.39
CA PHE A 46 -3.57 4.21 -2.89
C PHE A 46 -3.99 4.02 -1.43
N GLY A 47 -3.86 5.06 -0.60
CA GLY A 47 -4.26 5.03 0.80
C GLY A 47 -5.74 4.64 0.99
N ALA A 48 -6.63 5.17 0.15
CA ALA A 48 -8.05 4.87 0.23
C ALA A 48 -8.36 3.40 -0.13
N VAL A 49 -7.63 2.82 -1.07
CA VAL A 49 -7.78 1.40 -1.43
C VAL A 49 -7.22 0.50 -0.32
N TRP A 50 -6.08 0.89 0.27
CA TRP A 50 -5.52 0.20 1.43
C TRP A 50 -6.46 0.22 2.64
N ASP A 51 -7.10 1.36 2.92
CA ASP A 51 -8.05 1.49 4.02
C ASP A 51 -9.29 0.61 3.80
N LYS A 52 -9.81 0.53 2.56
CA LYS A 52 -10.88 -0.40 2.21
C LYS A 52 -10.47 -1.87 2.37
N PHE A 53 -9.27 -2.24 1.91
CA PHE A 53 -8.74 -3.58 2.10
C PHE A 53 -8.62 -3.95 3.58
N CYS A 54 -8.11 -3.03 4.42
CA CYS A 54 -8.04 -3.26 5.87
C CYS A 54 -9.42 -3.40 6.51
N ALA A 55 -10.41 -2.62 6.06
CA ALA A 55 -11.78 -2.69 6.56
C ALA A 55 -12.48 -4.01 6.17
N ASP A 56 -12.26 -4.50 4.94
CA ASP A 56 -12.85 -5.74 4.47
C ASP A 56 -12.23 -6.98 5.16
N GLU A 57 -10.96 -6.90 5.55
CA GLU A 57 -10.22 -7.96 6.27
C GLU A 57 -10.32 -7.84 7.81
N ASP A 58 -11.13 -6.91 8.33
CA ASP A 58 -11.33 -6.63 9.77
C ASP A 58 -10.02 -6.34 10.54
N VAL A 59 -9.04 -5.71 9.86
CA VAL A 59 -7.72 -5.40 10.44
C VAL A 59 -7.63 -3.91 10.82
N PRO A 60 -7.08 -3.56 12.00
CA PRO A 60 -6.97 -2.16 12.43
C PRO A 60 -6.21 -1.28 11.44
N LEU A 61 -6.81 -0.15 11.06
CA LEU A 61 -6.26 0.87 10.15
C LEU A 61 -4.86 1.36 10.55
N ASP A 62 -4.22 2.10 9.65
CA ASP A 62 -2.75 2.25 9.56
C ASP A 62 -2.00 2.59 10.86
N THR A 63 -2.58 3.36 11.77
CA THR A 63 -1.98 3.69 13.08
C THR A 63 -2.74 3.10 14.27
N ALA A 64 -3.91 2.50 14.05
CA ALA A 64 -4.71 1.91 15.13
C ALA A 64 -4.01 0.71 15.78
N TRP A 65 -3.27 -0.09 15.00
CA TRP A 65 -2.51 -1.23 15.52
C TRP A 65 -1.39 -0.85 16.51
N LEU A 66 -0.86 0.38 16.44
CA LEU A 66 0.13 0.88 17.41
C LEU A 66 -0.45 0.96 18.82
N LYS A 67 -1.76 1.24 18.95
CA LYS A 67 -2.45 1.29 20.24
C LYS A 67 -2.51 -0.09 20.89
N GLU A 68 -2.78 -1.12 20.11
CA GLU A 68 -2.78 -2.52 20.58
C GLU A 68 -1.38 -2.95 21.00
N VAL A 69 -0.35 -2.62 20.22
CA VAL A 69 1.05 -2.94 20.57
C VAL A 69 1.46 -2.26 21.87
N LYS A 70 1.17 -0.97 22.06
CA LYS A 70 1.46 -0.26 23.32
C LYS A 70 0.70 -0.85 24.51
N THR A 71 -0.53 -1.31 24.30
CA THR A 71 -1.33 -1.95 25.34
C THR A 71 -0.74 -3.30 25.74
N TYR A 72 -0.31 -4.10 24.77
CA TYR A 72 0.38 -5.37 25.02
C TYR A 72 1.73 -5.17 25.70
N GLU A 73 2.48 -4.14 25.30
CA GLU A 73 3.76 -3.77 25.90
C GLU A 73 3.62 -3.46 27.40
N ALA A 74 2.66 -2.60 27.77
CA ALA A 74 2.41 -2.22 29.15
C ALA A 74 1.88 -3.37 30.03
N ASN A 75 1.05 -4.26 29.46
CA ASN A 75 0.36 -5.29 30.22
C ASN A 75 1.14 -6.60 30.36
N VAL A 76 2.00 -6.91 29.38
CA VAL A 76 2.68 -8.22 29.27
C VAL A 76 4.20 -8.07 29.27
N LEU A 77 4.78 -7.30 28.34
CA LEU A 77 6.24 -7.16 28.24
C LEU A 77 6.85 -6.44 29.45
N ALA A 78 6.18 -5.43 29.99
CA ALA A 78 6.66 -4.69 31.17
C ALA A 78 6.67 -5.52 32.46
N LYS A 79 6.02 -6.70 32.46
CA LYS A 79 5.98 -7.64 33.60
C LYS A 79 6.91 -8.83 33.42
N ARG A 80 7.74 -8.82 32.37
CA ARG A 80 8.65 -9.92 32.00
C ARG A 80 10.09 -9.60 32.37
#